data_AF-A0AAV1LZQ3-F1
#
_entry.id   AF-A0AAV1LZQ3-F1
#
_cell.length_a   1.000
_cell.length_b   1.000
_cell.length_c   1.000
_cell.angle_alpha   90.00
_cell.angle_beta   90.00
_cell.angle_gamma   90.00
#
_symmetry.space_group_name_H-M   'P 1'
#
loop_
_entity.id
_entity.type
_entity.pdbx_description
1 polymer ?
#
loop_
_entity_poly.entity_id
_entity_poly.type
_entity_poly.pdbx_seq_one_letter_code
_entity_poly.pdbx_strand_id
1 'polypeptide(L)'
;MELTRENSRAMIYYVFRSGLTQKQCIDRMISAFGDEAPSKTTICRWFSEFQRGLVKLSDDPRQGRPKTAVTQENVDAVRKLIEEDQHVIYREIQATLDIGMS
;
A
#
# COMPACT_ATOMS: atom_id res chain seq x y z
N MET A 1 12.07 20.20 -1.89
CA MET A 1 12.61 18.83 -2.06
C MET A 1 11.53 17.93 -1.52
N GLU A 2 10.86 17.10 -2.33
CA GLU A 2 9.72 16.32 -1.83
C GLU A 2 10.17 15.22 -0.85
N LEU A 3 9.62 15.25 0.36
CA LEU A 3 9.89 14.26 1.38
C LEU A 3 9.10 12.98 1.06
N THR A 4 9.77 11.91 0.60
CA THR A 4 9.08 10.63 0.41
C THR A 4 8.70 10.01 1.77
N ARG A 5 7.76 9.05 1.73
CA ARG A 5 7.37 8.28 2.92
C ARG A 5 8.55 7.50 3.50
N GLU A 6 9.45 6.98 2.66
CA GLU A 6 10.65 6.27 3.11
C GLU A 6 11.67 7.22 3.75
N ASN A 7 11.89 8.40 3.16
CA ASN A 7 12.77 9.43 3.74
C ASN A 7 12.30 9.80 5.15
N SER A 8 10.98 10.02 5.30
CA SER A 8 10.34 10.33 6.57
C SER A 8 10.64 9.26 7.64
N ARG A 9 10.51 7.98 7.28
CA ARG A 9 10.77 6.85 8.19
C ARG A 9 12.24 6.72 8.55
N ALA A 10 13.13 6.92 7.58
CA ALA A 10 14.57 6.90 7.80
C ALA A 10 15.00 7.98 8.81
N MET A 11 14.43 9.19 8.72
CA MET A 11 14.71 10.26 9.68
C MET A 11 14.15 9.97 11.08
N ILE A 12 12.93 9.43 11.18
CA ILE A 12 12.37 9.00 12.46
C ILE A 12 13.24 7.89 13.08
N TYR A 13 13.71 6.94 12.27
CA TYR A 13 14.60 5.87 12.70
C TYR A 13 15.94 6.41 13.20
N TYR A 14 16.53 7.38 12.49
CA TYR A 14 17.74 8.05 12.92
C TYR A 14 17.58 8.72 14.29
N VAL A 15 16.47 9.44 14.51
CA VAL A 15 16.17 10.08 15.80
C VAL A 15 15.99 9.04 16.91
N PHE A 16 15.26 7.96 16.64
CA PHE A 16 15.10 6.84 17.57
C PHE A 16 16.47 6.21 17.94
N ARG A 17 17.31 5.91 16.95
CA ARG A 17 18.66 5.36 17.16
C ARG A 17 19.60 6.31 17.89
N SER A 18 19.35 7.61 17.82
CA SER A 18 20.07 8.64 18.57
C SER A 18 19.67 8.72 20.04
N GLY A 19 18.76 7.85 20.52
CA GLY A 19 18.31 7.81 21.91
C GLY A 19 17.37 8.96 22.29
N LEU A 20 16.84 9.68 21.31
CA LEU A 20 15.94 10.80 21.55
C LEU A 20 14.50 10.32 21.75
N THR A 21 13.74 11.09 22.51
CA THR A 21 12.34 10.80 22.80
C THR A 21 11.43 11.04 21.60
N GLN A 22 10.26 10.42 21.62
CA GLN A 22 9.21 10.63 20.60
C GLN A 22 8.80 12.10 20.49
N LYS A 23 8.71 12.84 21.60
CA LYS A 23 8.40 14.27 21.60
C LYS A 23 9.48 15.06 20.85
N GLN A 24 10.75 14.80 21.15
CA GLN A 24 11.87 15.44 20.44
C GLN A 24 11.88 15.07 18.94
N CYS A 25 11.46 13.87 18.58
CA CYS A 25 11.29 13.49 17.19
C CYS A 25 10.22 14.35 16.48
N ILE A 26 9.07 14.54 17.12
CA ILE A 26 8.00 15.41 16.59
C ILE A 26 8.52 16.84 16.42
N ASP A 27 9.13 17.39 17.47
CA ASP A 27 9.61 18.77 17.47
C ASP A 27 10.68 18.99 16.37
N ARG A 28 11.61 18.05 16.19
CA ARG A 28 12.62 18.11 15.13
C ARG A 28 12.03 18.01 13.73
N MET A 29 11.09 17.08 13.51
CA MET A 29 10.47 16.89 12.19
C MET A 29 9.66 18.14 11.80
N ILE A 30 8.88 18.70 12.73
CA ILE A 30 8.09 19.92 12.48
C ILE A 30 9.03 21.11 12.29
N SER A 31 10.06 21.26 13.12
CA SER A 31 11.01 22.38 13.00
C SER A 31 11.81 22.35 11.70
N ALA A 32 12.09 21.18 11.14
CA ALA A 32 12.88 21.05 9.91
C ALA A 32 12.03 21.18 8.65
N PHE A 33 10.80 20.65 8.65
CA PHE A 33 9.98 20.51 7.43
C PHE A 33 8.67 21.30 7.45
N GLY A 34 8.27 21.90 8.58
CA GLY A 34 7.04 22.69 8.67
C GLY A 34 5.82 21.91 8.19
N ASP A 35 5.13 22.45 7.18
CA ASP A 35 3.93 21.85 6.58
C ASP A 35 4.23 20.61 5.73
N GLU A 36 5.48 20.43 5.28
CA GLU A 36 5.93 19.23 4.56
C GLU A 36 6.25 18.08 5.53
N ALA A 37 6.21 18.32 6.85
CA ALA A 37 6.48 17.29 7.84
C ALA A 37 5.39 16.20 7.82
N PRO A 38 5.74 14.93 8.09
CA PRO A 38 4.75 13.90 8.36
C PRO A 38 3.88 14.30 9.55
N SER A 39 2.60 13.92 9.51
CA SER A 39 1.70 14.18 10.62
C SER A 39 2.25 13.63 11.94
N LYS A 40 1.92 14.29 13.06
CA LYS A 40 2.30 13.82 14.41
C LYS A 40 1.92 12.36 14.62
N THR A 41 0.72 11.96 14.21
CA THR A 41 0.24 10.57 14.29
C THR A 41 1.14 9.60 13.52
N THR A 42 1.59 9.97 12.31
CA THR A 42 2.53 9.17 11.51
C THR A 42 3.86 9.02 12.22
N ILE A 43 4.42 10.11 12.77
CA ILE A 43 5.68 10.10 13.51
C ILE A 43 5.56 9.17 14.73
N CYS A 44 4.50 9.34 15.52
CA CYS A 44 4.23 8.52 16.70
C CYS A 44 4.16 7.03 16.36
N ARG A 45 3.37 6.67 15.33
CA ARG A 45 3.21 5.28 14.90
C ARG A 45 4.56 4.64 14.56
N TRP A 46 5.35 5.27 13.70
CA TRP A 46 6.65 4.72 13.28
C TRP A 46 7.64 4.65 14.43
N PHE A 47 7.67 5.66 15.30
CA PHE A 47 8.51 5.63 16.49
C PHE A 47 8.18 4.42 17.39
N SER A 48 6.89 4.14 17.62
CA SER A 48 6.45 2.96 18.37
C SER A 48 6.76 1.64 17.66
N GLU A 49 6.67 1.58 16.33
CA GLU A 49 7.08 0.39 15.57
C GLU A 49 8.59 0.11 15.73
N PHE A 50 9.43 1.14 15.75
CA PHE A 50 10.87 0.96 16.03
C PHE A 50 11.13 0.51 17.46
N GLN A 51 10.38 1.00 18.45
CA GLN A 51 10.43 0.48 19.82
C GLN A 51 10.04 -1.00 19.91
N ARG A 52 9.13 -1.46 19.04
CA ARG A 52 8.72 -2.87 18.92
C ARG A 52 9.73 -3.75 18.17
N GLY A 53 10.83 -3.18 17.67
CA GLY A 53 11.89 -3.91 16.97
C GLY A 53 11.70 -4.05 15.47
N LEU A 54 10.86 -3.21 14.85
CA LEU A 54 10.69 -3.21 13.39
C LEU A 54 12.00 -2.80 12.69
N VAL A 55 12.47 -3.63 11.76
CA VAL A 55 13.79 -3.49 11.10
C VAL A 55 13.72 -2.81 9.72
N LYS A 56 12.54 -2.78 9.09
CA LYS A 56 12.37 -2.31 7.71
C LYS A 56 11.87 -0.87 7.62
N LEU A 57 12.38 -0.11 6.66
CA LEU A 57 11.93 1.26 6.36
C LEU A 57 10.91 1.30 5.21
N SER A 58 10.97 0.34 4.29
CA SER A 58 10.04 0.21 3.17
C SER A 58 8.68 -0.30 3.63
N ASP A 59 7.64 0.02 2.86
CA ASP A 59 6.36 -0.68 3.01
C ASP A 59 6.57 -2.16 2.66
N ASP A 60 5.93 -3.06 3.42
CA ASP A 60 5.75 -4.42 2.94
C ASP A 60 4.91 -4.40 1.66
N PRO A 61 5.12 -5.34 0.73
CA PRO A 61 4.34 -5.42 -0.50
C PRO A 61 2.86 -5.42 -0.14
N ARG A 62 2.14 -4.41 -0.64
CA ARG A 62 0.70 -4.30 -0.42
C ARG A 62 0.07 -5.50 -1.09
N GLN A 63 -0.52 -6.39 -0.31
CA GLN A 63 -1.49 -7.33 -0.86
C GLN A 63 -2.67 -6.48 -1.33
N GLY A 64 -2.73 -6.25 -2.65
CA GLY A 64 -3.92 -5.69 -3.27
C GLY A 64 -5.09 -6.63 -3.07
N ARG A 65 -6.29 -6.19 -3.46
CA ARG A 65 -7.44 -7.11 -3.55
C ARG A 65 -7.03 -8.27 -4.46
N PRO A 66 -7.12 -9.54 -4.02
CA PRO A 66 -6.88 -10.68 -4.89
C PRO A 66 -7.77 -10.54 -6.12
N LYS A 67 -7.20 -10.60 -7.32
CA LYS A 67 -7.97 -10.59 -8.56
C LYS A 67 -8.59 -11.97 -8.75
N THR A 68 -9.61 -12.30 -7.95
CA THR A 68 -10.35 -13.56 -8.04
C THR A 68 -11.03 -13.71 -9.41
N ALA A 69 -11.39 -12.60 -10.04
CA ALA A 69 -11.99 -12.60 -11.38
C ALA A 69 -10.97 -12.70 -12.53
N VAL A 70 -9.71 -12.29 -12.34
CA VAL A 70 -8.68 -12.25 -13.41
C VAL A 70 -7.66 -13.35 -13.20
N THR A 71 -8.13 -14.59 -13.21
CA THR A 71 -7.29 -15.80 -13.28
C THR A 71 -7.04 -16.17 -14.73
N GLN A 72 -5.95 -16.90 -15.01
CA GLN A 72 -5.70 -17.40 -16.36
C GLN A 72 -6.84 -18.29 -16.87
N GLU A 73 -7.42 -19.10 -15.97
CA GLU A 73 -8.58 -19.93 -16.23
C GLU A 73 -9.79 -19.11 -16.72
N ASN A 74 -10.13 -18.01 -16.02
CA ASN A 74 -11.23 -17.14 -16.44
C ASN A 74 -10.93 -16.45 -17.77
N VAL A 75 -9.68 -16.04 -18.01
CA VAL A 75 -9.27 -15.43 -19.29
C VAL A 75 -9.43 -16.42 -20.45
N ASP A 76 -9.03 -17.67 -20.25
CA ASP A 76 -9.13 -18.72 -21.26
C ASP A 76 -10.60 -19.12 -21.50
N ALA A 77 -11.41 -19.17 -20.44
CA ALA A 77 -12.84 -19.44 -20.53
C ALA A 77 -13.59 -18.33 -21.29
N VAL A 78 -13.29 -17.05 -21.02
CA VAL A 78 -13.84 -15.91 -21.80
C VAL A 78 -13.43 -16.01 -23.27
N ARG A 79 -12.15 -16.28 -23.55
CA ARG A 79 -11.65 -16.42 -24.93
C ARG A 79 -12.41 -17.50 -25.68
N LYS A 80 -12.61 -18.65 -25.05
CA LYS A 80 -13.34 -19.78 -25.63
C LYS A 80 -14.80 -19.41 -25.95
N LEU A 81 -15.50 -18.72 -25.05
CA LEU A 81 -16.87 -18.26 -25.31
C LEU A 81 -16.96 -17.33 -26.53
N ILE A 82 -15.98 -16.44 -26.72
CA ILE A 82 -15.93 -15.54 -27.88
C ILE A 82 -15.57 -16.28 -29.17
N GLU A 83 -14.71 -17.30 -29.10
CA GLU A 83 -14.36 -18.16 -30.24
C GLU A 83 -15.56 -19.03 -30.68
N GLU A 84 -16.37 -19.49 -29.73
CA GLU A 84 -17.59 -20.25 -29.99
C GLU A 84 -18.73 -19.37 -30.54
N ASP A 85 -18.91 -18.17 -29.98
CA ASP A 85 -19.85 -17.17 -30.48
C ASP A 85 -19.27 -15.75 -30.40
N GLN A 86 -18.99 -15.17 -31.57
CA GLN A 86 -18.47 -13.80 -31.67
C GLN A 86 -19.50 -12.72 -31.27
N HIS A 87 -20.78 -13.06 -31.14
CA HIS A 87 -21.84 -12.14 -30.71
C HIS A 87 -22.19 -12.26 -29.22
N VAL A 88 -21.48 -13.12 -28.46
CA VAL A 88 -21.73 -13.30 -27.02
C VAL A 88 -21.64 -11.96 -26.28
N ILE A 89 -22.67 -11.64 -25.49
CA ILE A 89 -22.74 -10.37 -24.78
C ILE A 89 -22.20 -10.49 -23.35
N TYR A 90 -21.75 -9.37 -22.79
CA TYR A 90 -21.19 -9.31 -21.43
C TYR A 90 -22.04 -10.00 -20.36
N ARG A 91 -23.38 -9.86 -20.43
CA ARG A 91 -24.30 -10.48 -19.47
C ARG A 91 -24.28 -12.02 -19.53
N GLU A 92 -24.06 -12.59 -20.70
CA GLU A 92 -23.97 -14.03 -20.89
C GLU A 92 -22.65 -14.55 -20.34
N ILE A 93 -21.53 -13.89 -20.70
CA ILE A 93 -20.20 -14.22 -20.15
C ILE A 93 -20.21 -14.15 -18.62
N GLN A 94 -20.80 -13.09 -18.07
CA GLN A 94 -20.96 -12.90 -16.62
C GLN A 94 -21.78 -14.04 -15.99
N ALA A 95 -22.91 -14.43 -16.60
CA ALA A 95 -23.76 -15.49 -16.08
C ALA A 95 -23.08 -16.87 -16.17
N THR A 96 -22.30 -17.12 -17.23
CA THR A 96 -21.61 -18.40 -17.45
C THR A 96 -20.41 -18.58 -16.52
N LEU A 97 -19.64 -17.52 -16.31
CA LEU A 97 -18.38 -17.58 -15.56
C LEU A 97 -18.51 -17.11 -14.10
N ASP A 98 -19.68 -16.60 -13.71
CA ASP A 98 -19.95 -16.03 -12.38
C ASP A 98 -18.89 -15.00 -11.93
N ILE A 99 -18.43 -14.18 -12.89
CA ILE A 99 -17.46 -13.11 -12.68
C ILE A 99 -18.06 -11.76 -13.08
N GLY A 100 -17.72 -10.71 -12.32
CA GLY A 100 -18.21 -9.35 -12.62
C GLY A 100 -19.54 -8.99 -11.96
N MET A 101 -20.03 -9.79 -11.00
CA MET A 101 -21.02 -9.34 -10.02
C MET A 101 -20.36 -8.38 -9.03
N SER A 102 -20.28 -7.10 -9.36
CA SER A 102 -19.86 -6.04 -8.44
C SER A 102 -20.72 -4.81 -8.65
#